data_AF-A0A1Z5HEM0-F1
#
_entry.id   AF-A0A1Z5HEM0-F1
#
_cell.length_a   1.000
_cell.length_b   1.000
_cell.length_c   1.000
_cell.angle_alpha   90.00
_cell.angle_beta   90.00
_cell.angle_gamma   90.00
#
_symmetry.space_group_name_H-M   'P 1'
#
loop_
_entity.id
_entity.type
_entity.pdbx_description
1 polymer ?
#
loop_
_entity_poly.entity_id
_entity_poly.type
_entity_poly.pdbx_seq_one_letter_code
_entity_poly.pdbx_strand_id
1 'polypeptide(L)'
;MFDFSTAWLIQHKVLLPGVSTLSRLISEIRKRANSRLFIRLAALPNEEKKTKLKELLTIPEGMSTSKFDFLRRCPVTISGTSFNNAVSRYIEFKDFGIQSLNFKNIPIIRLNNIARNAGIASVYSISRMPEVF
;
A
#
# COMPACT_ATOMS: atom_id res chain seq x y z
N MET A 1 -19.30 -8.31 17.07
CA MET A 1 -18.37 -7.41 16.31
C MET A 1 -18.46 -5.95 16.77
N PHE A 2 -19.53 -5.53 17.47
CA PHE A 2 -19.69 -4.15 17.99
C PHE A 2 -19.83 -4.09 19.51
N ASP A 3 -19.62 -5.20 20.19
CA ASP A 3 -19.97 -5.40 21.60
C ASP A 3 -19.19 -4.46 22.54
N PHE A 4 -17.94 -4.15 22.18
CA PHE A 4 -17.15 -3.15 22.89
C PHE A 4 -17.69 -1.72 22.70
N SER A 5 -18.11 -1.39 21.47
CA SER A 5 -18.66 -0.07 21.16
C SER A 5 -20.01 0.15 21.83
N THR A 6 -20.87 -0.87 21.87
CA THR A 6 -22.18 -0.80 22.54
C THR A 6 -22.01 -0.72 24.05
N ALA A 7 -21.10 -1.50 24.65
CA ALA A 7 -20.77 -1.42 26.06
C ALA A 7 -20.26 -0.03 26.46
N TRP A 8 -19.37 0.56 25.65
CA TRP A 8 -18.86 1.92 25.87
C TRP A 8 -19.97 2.97 25.81
N LEU A 9 -20.88 2.90 24.84
CA LEU A 9 -22.00 3.84 24.69
C LEU A 9 -22.98 3.77 25.87
N ILE A 10 -23.31 2.56 26.33
CA ILE A 10 -24.15 2.33 27.51
C ILE A 10 -23.47 2.93 28.75
N GLN A 11 -22.18 2.66 28.96
CA GLN A 11 -21.42 3.18 30.10
C GLN A 11 -21.41 4.72 30.12
N HIS A 12 -21.37 5.36 28.96
CA HIS A 12 -21.33 6.82 28.84
C HIS A 12 -22.72 7.47 28.69
N LYS A 13 -23.81 6.71 28.91
CA LYS A 13 -25.21 7.16 28.80
C LYS A 13 -25.55 7.81 27.44
N VAL A 14 -24.87 7.38 26.38
CA VAL A 14 -25.16 7.82 25.02
C VAL A 14 -26.32 6.95 24.51
N LEU A 15 -27.40 7.59 24.02
CA LEU A 15 -28.52 6.88 23.40
C LEU A 15 -27.98 5.96 22.29
N LEU A 16 -28.18 4.65 22.42
CA LEU A 16 -27.67 3.66 21.48
C LEU A 16 -28.24 3.95 20.07
N PRO A 17 -27.41 4.39 19.11
CA PRO A 17 -27.86 4.41 17.72
C PRO A 17 -28.06 2.96 17.27
N GLY A 18 -28.98 2.73 16.33
CA GLY A 18 -29.15 1.41 15.74
C GLY A 18 -27.82 0.86 15.20
N VAL A 19 -27.63 -0.47 15.24
CA VAL A 19 -26.39 -1.14 14.82
C VAL A 19 -25.96 -0.75 13.40
N SER A 20 -26.93 -0.54 12.50
CA SER A 20 -26.69 -0.03 11.15
C SER A 20 -26.07 1.37 11.13
N THR A 21 -26.57 2.29 11.96
CA THR A 21 -26.02 3.64 12.11
C THR A 21 -24.58 3.61 12.64
N LEU A 22 -24.31 2.76 13.63
CA LEU A 22 -22.97 2.59 14.19
C LEU A 22 -21.99 2.00 13.17
N SER A 23 -22.41 0.97 12.42
CA SER A 23 -21.62 0.37 11.34
C SER A 23 -21.29 1.39 10.23
N ARG A 24 -22.28 2.22 9.84
CA ARG A 24 -22.07 3.31 8.87
C ARG A 24 -21.04 4.32 9.37
N LEU A 25 -21.18 4.78 10.62
CA LEU A 25 -20.27 5.74 11.21
C LEU A 25 -18.82 5.22 11.27
N ILE A 26 -18.63 3.98 11.72
CA ILE A 26 -17.30 3.34 11.76
C ILE A 26 -16.72 3.24 10.35
N SER A 27 -17.54 2.85 9.36
CA SER A 27 -17.13 2.74 7.96
C SER A 27 -16.69 4.10 7.41
N GLU A 28 -17.42 5.17 7.70
CA GLU A 28 -17.05 6.54 7.32
C GLU A 28 -15.74 7.00 7.96
N ILE A 29 -15.57 6.76 9.27
CA ILE A 29 -14.34 7.12 9.98
C ILE A 29 -13.15 6.35 9.39
N ARG A 30 -13.30 5.04 9.14
CA ARG A 30 -12.27 4.21 8.51
C ARG A 30 -11.94 4.71 7.11
N LYS A 31 -12.95 5.07 6.30
CA LYS A 31 -12.75 5.65 4.97
C LYS A 31 -11.95 6.95 5.06
N ARG A 32 -12.36 7.90 5.90
CA ARG A 32 -11.65 9.19 6.09
C ARG A 32 -10.20 8.97 6.57
N ALA A 33 -9.98 8.06 7.51
CA ALA A 33 -8.65 7.75 8.00
C ALA A 33 -7.76 7.12 6.92
N ASN A 34 -8.31 6.23 6.09
CA ASN A 34 -7.62 5.66 4.95
C ASN A 34 -7.26 6.73 3.91
N SER A 35 -8.22 7.58 3.50
CA SER A 35 -7.97 8.67 2.54
C SER A 35 -6.85 9.59 3.04
N ARG A 36 -6.88 10.02 4.31
CA ARG A 36 -5.81 10.84 4.90
C ARG A 36 -4.44 10.15 4.86
N LEU A 37 -4.40 8.84 5.09
CA LEU A 37 -3.16 8.07 4.99
C LEU A 37 -2.62 8.07 3.55
N PHE A 38 -3.47 7.79 2.57
CA PHE A 38 -3.07 7.77 1.16
C PHE A 38 -2.62 9.14 0.66
N ILE A 39 -3.33 10.21 1.03
CA ILE A 39 -2.92 11.59 0.71
C ILE A 39 -1.53 11.89 1.27
N ARG A 40 -1.27 11.54 2.54
CA ARG A 40 0.05 11.73 3.15
C ARG A 40 1.14 10.92 2.44
N LEU A 41 0.87 9.67 2.10
CA LEU A 41 1.83 8.80 1.39
C LEU A 41 2.13 9.32 -0.03
N ALA A 42 1.09 9.72 -0.76
CA ALA A 42 1.22 10.26 -2.11
C ALA A 42 1.96 11.61 -2.15
N ALA A 43 1.97 12.35 -1.05
CA ALA A 43 2.70 13.62 -0.92
C ALA A 43 4.20 13.46 -0.57
N LEU A 44 4.66 12.26 -0.18
CA LEU A 44 6.08 12.03 0.17
C LEU A 44 7.04 12.12 -1.03
N PRO A 45 6.79 11.44 -2.17
CA PRO A 45 7.69 11.51 -3.33
C PRO A 45 7.50 12.83 -4.11
N ASN A 46 8.59 13.31 -4.72
CA ASN A 46 8.52 14.38 -5.73
C ASN A 46 7.91 13.85 -7.04
N GLU A 47 7.56 14.75 -7.96
CA GLU A 47 6.91 14.38 -9.23
C GLU A 47 7.77 13.42 -10.07
N GLU A 48 9.09 13.62 -10.12
CA GLU A 48 9.99 12.70 -10.83
C GLU A 48 9.94 11.27 -10.27
N LYS A 49 9.96 11.12 -8.93
CA LYS A 49 9.81 9.81 -8.29
C LYS A 49 8.43 9.22 -8.53
N LYS A 50 7.37 10.04 -8.55
CA LYS A 50 6.02 9.57 -8.90
C LYS A 50 5.98 9.01 -10.31
N THR A 51 6.57 9.69 -11.30
CA THR A 51 6.66 9.20 -12.67
C THR A 51 7.42 7.87 -12.74
N LYS A 52 8.60 7.79 -12.13
CA LYS A 52 9.37 6.53 -12.04
C LYS A 52 8.59 5.39 -11.38
N LEU A 53 7.82 5.68 -10.33
CA LEU A 53 6.96 4.69 -9.67
C LEU A 53 5.78 4.26 -10.54
N LYS A 54 5.18 5.18 -11.32
CA LYS A 54 4.12 4.84 -12.29
C LYS A 54 4.67 3.98 -13.43
N GLU A 55 5.88 4.25 -13.90
CA GLU A 55 6.57 3.44 -14.92
C GLU A 55 6.78 1.97 -14.49
N LEU A 56 6.87 1.69 -13.19
CA LEU A 56 6.97 0.31 -12.71
C LEU A 56 5.74 -0.54 -13.05
N LEU A 57 4.58 0.10 -13.23
CA LEU A 57 3.30 -0.56 -13.51
C LEU A 57 3.08 -0.77 -15.01
N THR A 58 3.93 -0.23 -15.88
CA THR A 58 3.80 -0.49 -17.32
C THR A 58 4.32 -1.88 -17.67
N ILE A 59 3.64 -2.52 -18.60
CA ILE A 59 4.03 -3.81 -19.16
C ILE A 59 4.54 -3.51 -20.58
N PRO A 60 5.84 -3.70 -20.85
CA PRO A 60 6.39 -3.52 -22.19
C PRO A 60 5.70 -4.43 -23.20
N GLU A 61 5.61 -3.99 -24.47
CA GLU A 61 5.09 -4.83 -25.55
C GLU A 61 5.89 -6.13 -25.67
N GLY A 62 5.19 -7.26 -25.79
CA GLY A 62 5.79 -8.59 -25.86
C GLY A 62 6.17 -9.21 -24.51
N MET A 63 6.04 -8.48 -23.39
CA MET A 63 6.25 -9.01 -22.05
C MET A 63 4.92 -9.33 -21.34
N SER A 64 4.92 -10.35 -20.50
CA SER A 64 3.77 -10.71 -19.63
C SER A 64 3.89 -10.16 -18.20
N THR A 65 5.02 -9.55 -17.87
CA THR A 65 5.34 -9.09 -16.52
C THR A 65 5.88 -7.67 -16.53
N SER A 66 5.46 -6.88 -15.55
CA SER A 66 5.96 -5.52 -15.35
C SER A 66 7.33 -5.50 -14.67
N LYS A 67 7.98 -4.33 -14.65
CA LYS A 67 9.17 -4.10 -13.80
C LYS A 67 8.83 -4.28 -12.32
N PHE A 68 7.64 -3.88 -11.88
CA PHE A 68 7.18 -4.13 -10.51
C PHE A 68 7.18 -5.62 -10.15
N ASP A 69 6.73 -6.50 -11.05
CA ASP A 69 6.75 -7.94 -10.82
C ASP A 69 8.16 -8.50 -10.77
N PHE A 70 9.07 -7.99 -11.61
CA PHE A 70 10.48 -8.36 -11.59
C PHE A 70 11.13 -8.02 -10.24
N LEU A 71 10.91 -6.80 -9.73
CA LEU A 71 11.43 -6.34 -8.43
C LEU A 71 10.87 -7.16 -7.25
N ARG A 72 9.62 -7.64 -7.35
CA ARG A 72 8.95 -8.43 -6.29
C ARG A 72 9.40 -9.89 -6.24
N ARG A 73 9.82 -10.48 -7.37
CA ARG A 73 10.14 -11.91 -7.46
C ARG A 73 11.45 -12.22 -6.77
N CYS A 74 11.44 -13.15 -5.82
CA CYS A 74 12.67 -13.69 -5.24
C CYS A 74 13.43 -14.57 -6.25
N PRO A 75 14.75 -14.74 -6.10
CA PRO A 75 15.49 -15.75 -6.85
C PRO A 75 14.97 -17.14 -6.46
N VAL A 76 14.67 -17.98 -7.44
CA VAL A 76 14.08 -19.32 -7.23
C VAL A 76 15.12 -20.45 -7.36
N THR A 77 16.33 -20.13 -7.82
CA THR A 77 17.43 -21.09 -8.00
C THR A 77 18.71 -20.58 -7.34
N ILE A 78 19.53 -21.48 -6.82
CA ILE A 78 20.83 -21.16 -6.22
C ILE A 78 21.90 -21.41 -7.29
N SER A 79 22.33 -20.35 -7.97
CA SER A 79 23.41 -20.36 -8.96
C SER A 79 24.13 -19.02 -9.00
N GLY A 80 25.34 -18.96 -9.54
CA GLY A 80 26.10 -17.71 -9.68
C GLY A 80 25.35 -16.65 -10.50
N THR A 81 24.70 -17.06 -11.60
CA THR A 81 23.87 -16.17 -12.43
C THR A 81 22.65 -15.64 -11.65
N SER A 82 21.99 -16.50 -10.88
CA SER A 82 20.84 -16.12 -10.05
C SER A 82 21.25 -15.12 -8.96
N PHE A 83 22.43 -15.31 -8.37
CA PHE A 83 23.01 -14.37 -7.41
C PHE A 83 23.28 -12.99 -8.05
N ASN A 84 23.95 -12.95 -9.21
CA ASN A 84 24.22 -11.70 -9.92
C ASN A 84 22.92 -10.97 -10.27
N ASN A 85 21.90 -11.69 -10.74
CA ASN A 85 20.58 -11.10 -11.01
C ASN A 85 19.91 -10.54 -9.75
N ALA A 86 20.06 -11.22 -8.60
CA ALA A 86 19.54 -10.75 -7.33
C ALA A 86 20.23 -9.45 -6.87
N VAL A 87 21.54 -9.35 -7.06
CA VAL A 87 22.33 -8.15 -6.75
C VAL A 87 21.92 -6.99 -7.67
N SER A 88 21.85 -7.21 -8.98
CA SER A 88 21.42 -6.19 -9.94
C SER A 88 20.02 -5.67 -9.61
N ARG A 89 19.07 -6.57 -9.27
CA ARG A 89 17.72 -6.19 -8.83
C ARG A 89 17.73 -5.35 -7.55
N TYR A 90 18.60 -5.69 -6.58
CA TYR A 90 18.74 -4.89 -5.36
C TYR A 90 19.30 -3.50 -5.63
N ILE A 91 20.30 -3.38 -6.51
CA ILE A 91 20.86 -2.08 -6.94
C ILE A 91 19.76 -1.24 -7.59
N GLU A 92 19.04 -1.81 -8.55
CA GLU A 92 17.91 -1.13 -9.21
C GLU A 92 16.86 -0.67 -8.19
N PHE A 93 16.48 -1.54 -7.25
CA PHE A 93 15.53 -1.20 -6.18
C PHE A 93 16.04 -0.06 -5.29
N LYS A 94 17.34 -0.07 -4.94
CA LYS A 94 17.97 0.96 -4.12
C LYS A 94 18.02 2.32 -4.85
N ASP A 95 18.22 2.31 -6.16
CA ASP A 95 18.30 3.51 -7.00
C ASP A 95 16.96 4.26 -7.13
N PHE A 96 15.83 3.62 -6.81
CA PHE A 96 14.54 4.32 -6.68
C PHE A 96 14.53 5.35 -5.54
N GLY A 97 15.44 5.22 -4.56
CA GLY A 97 15.61 6.22 -3.50
C GLY A 97 14.43 6.32 -2.54
N ILE A 98 13.59 5.29 -2.43
CA ILE A 98 12.42 5.27 -1.52
C ILE A 98 12.85 5.32 -0.05
N GLN A 99 14.05 4.82 0.27
CA GLN A 99 14.68 4.91 1.59
C GLN A 99 14.89 6.35 2.08
N SER A 100 14.91 7.34 1.17
CA SER A 100 15.02 8.76 1.54
C SER A 100 13.70 9.39 1.97
N LEU A 101 12.57 8.70 1.76
CA LEU A 101 11.25 9.24 2.13
C LEU A 101 11.03 9.16 3.64
N ASN A 102 10.43 10.21 4.20
CA ASN A 102 10.18 10.30 5.63
C ASN A 102 8.83 9.68 6.02
N PHE A 103 8.86 8.48 6.60
CA PHE A 103 7.67 7.78 7.09
C PHE A 103 7.39 7.97 8.59
N LYS A 104 8.14 8.83 9.31
CA LYS A 104 8.10 8.94 10.79
C LYS A 104 6.69 9.11 11.38
N ASN A 105 5.81 9.81 10.67
CA ASN A 105 4.44 10.12 11.12
C ASN A 105 3.40 9.07 10.69
N ILE A 106 3.83 7.92 10.17
CA ILE A 106 2.97 6.85 9.69
C ILE A 106 3.25 5.59 10.52
N PRO A 107 2.23 5.04 11.23
CA PRO A 107 2.42 3.82 12.00
C PRO A 107 2.87 2.66 11.12
N ILE A 108 3.92 1.94 11.55
CA ILE A 108 4.52 0.86 10.76
C ILE A 108 3.53 -0.26 10.42
N ILE A 109 2.59 -0.56 11.32
CA ILE A 109 1.53 -1.56 11.10
C ILE A 109 0.66 -1.21 9.88
N ARG A 110 0.47 0.09 9.59
CA ARG A 110 -0.31 0.56 8.45
C ARG A 110 0.46 0.34 7.15
N LEU A 111 1.77 0.61 7.16
CA LEU A 111 2.66 0.32 6.03
C LEU A 111 2.71 -1.17 5.72
N ASN A 112 2.87 -2.01 6.76
CA ASN A 112 2.91 -3.47 6.59
C ASN A 112 1.61 -4.02 6.00
N ASN A 113 0.44 -3.49 6.43
CA ASN A 113 -0.84 -3.89 5.86
C ASN A 113 -0.97 -3.50 4.37
N ILE A 114 -0.49 -2.31 3.98
CA ILE A 114 -0.46 -1.89 2.58
C ILE A 114 0.50 -2.75 1.77
N ALA A 115 1.70 -3.01 2.30
CA ALA A 115 2.70 -3.87 1.66
C ALA A 115 2.18 -5.30 1.44
N ARG A 116 1.46 -5.87 2.42
CA ARG A 116 0.82 -7.18 2.28
C ARG A 116 -0.21 -7.19 1.15
N ASN A 117 -1.06 -6.17 1.07
CA ASN A 117 -2.05 -6.04 0.00
C ASN A 117 -1.38 -5.88 -1.37
N ALA A 118 -0.35 -5.04 -1.47
CA ALA A 118 0.45 -4.85 -2.69
C ALA A 118 1.19 -6.14 -3.11
N GLY A 119 1.59 -6.97 -2.14
CA GLY A 119 2.20 -8.27 -2.40
C GLY A 119 1.27 -9.26 -3.11
N ILE A 120 -0.05 -9.12 -2.95
CA ILE A 120 -1.06 -10.00 -3.56
C ILE A 120 -1.67 -9.37 -4.82
N ALA A 121 -1.77 -8.04 -4.87
CA ALA A 121 -2.37 -7.34 -5.99
C ALA A 121 -1.60 -7.58 -7.29
N SER A 122 -2.34 -7.75 -8.39
CA SER A 122 -1.78 -7.76 -9.74
C SER A 122 -1.55 -6.33 -10.22
N VAL A 123 -0.59 -6.16 -11.11
CA VAL A 123 -0.28 -4.86 -11.73
C VAL A 123 -1.51 -4.27 -12.42
N TYR A 124 -2.30 -5.09 -13.11
CA TYR A 124 -3.56 -4.68 -13.73
C TYR A 124 -4.60 -4.16 -12.73
N SER A 125 -4.61 -4.69 -11.51
CA SER A 125 -5.52 -4.20 -10.47
C SER A 125 -5.03 -2.89 -9.87
N ILE A 126 -3.72 -2.74 -9.71
CA ILE A 126 -3.10 -1.49 -9.23
C ILE A 126 -3.25 -0.38 -10.27
N SER A 127 -3.02 -0.66 -11.56
CA SER A 127 -3.10 0.32 -12.64
C SER A 127 -4.51 0.86 -12.89
N ARG A 128 -5.55 0.10 -12.50
CA ARG A 128 -6.96 0.53 -12.57
C ARG A 128 -7.44 1.24 -11.32
N MET A 129 -6.59 1.43 -10.31
CA MET A 129 -6.98 2.20 -9.13
C MET A 129 -7.21 3.67 -9.52
N PRO A 130 -8.25 4.32 -8.97
CA PRO A 130 -8.48 5.73 -9.22
C PRO A 130 -7.31 6.56 -8.68
N GLU A 131 -6.94 7.64 -9.38
CA GLU A 131 -5.89 8.55 -8.91
C GLU A 131 -6.33 9.43 -7.71
N VAL A 132 -7.60 9.33 -7.31
CA VAL A 132 -8.23 10.16 -6.27
C VAL A 132 -8.59 9.32 -5.04
N PHE A 133 -8.16 9.76 -3.86
CA PHE A 133 -8.44 9.16 -2.54
C PHE A 133 -9.32 10.03 -1.65
#